data_AF-A0A1E1VAG8-F1
#
_entry.id   AF-A0A1E1VAG8-F1
#
_cell.length_a   1.000
_cell.length_b   1.000
_cell.length_c   1.000
_cell.angle_alpha   90.00
_cell.angle_beta   90.00
_cell.angle_gamma   90.00
#
_symmetry.space_group_name_H-M   'P 1'
#
loop_
_entity.id
_entity.type
_entity.pdbx_description
1 polymer ?
#
loop_
_entity_poly.entity_id
_entity_poly.type
_entity_poly.pdbx_seq_one_letter_code
_entity_poly.pdbx_strand_id
1 'polypeptide(L)'
;MFVRASRRPIPRDASQYEAIHQANLHYVECFRRNVGLMRCHFRLKDEDELIAEVGRSADNAMVERVLARLRREGQLGLWDAEKLKLTIFCLIGMVDELLLKIYGQTQPSLAAFQARPQLVASTVSDMWFSTIYGSQSIEGIAPAANLPGLRRVD
;
A
#
# COMPACT_ATOMS: atom_id res chain seq x y z
N MET A 1 4.52 -13.65 -20.98
CA MET A 1 3.71 -12.41 -21.08
C MET A 1 4.17 -11.48 -19.97
N PHE A 2 4.86 -10.37 -20.29
CA PHE A 2 5.26 -9.39 -19.27
C PHE A 2 4.02 -8.72 -18.69
N VAL A 3 3.96 -8.70 -17.37
CA VAL A 3 2.77 -8.48 -16.54
C VAL A 3 2.18 -7.06 -16.65
N ARG A 4 2.96 -6.10 -17.16
CA ARG A 4 2.51 -4.72 -17.44
C ARG A 4 1.31 -4.65 -18.41
N ALA A 5 1.13 -5.66 -19.27
CA ALA A 5 0.15 -5.63 -20.36
C ALA A 5 -1.30 -5.96 -19.96
N SER A 6 -1.59 -6.28 -18.69
CA SER A 6 -2.90 -6.85 -18.30
C SER A 6 -3.66 -6.10 -17.21
N ARG A 7 -3.22 -4.90 -16.80
CA ARG A 7 -4.04 -4.05 -15.93
C ARG A 7 -5.25 -3.58 -16.73
N ARG A 8 -6.46 -3.96 -16.29
CA ARG A 8 -7.68 -3.41 -16.88
C ARG A 8 -7.66 -1.88 -16.75
N PRO A 9 -8.00 -1.13 -17.81
CA PRO A 9 -8.17 0.31 -17.71
C PRO A 9 -9.16 0.64 -16.59
N ILE A 10 -8.81 1.60 -15.74
CA ILE A 10 -9.75 2.10 -14.73
C ILE A 10 -10.74 3.03 -15.45
N PRO A 11 -12.06 2.82 -15.29
CA PRO A 11 -13.07 3.73 -15.82
C PRO A 11 -12.84 5.17 -15.35
N ARG A 12 -13.16 6.15 -16.20
CA ARG A 12 -12.94 7.58 -15.87
C ARG A 12 -13.80 8.06 -14.68
N ASP A 13 -14.91 7.38 -14.45
CA ASP A 13 -15.91 7.60 -13.41
C ASP A 13 -15.74 6.67 -12.21
N ALA A 14 -14.66 5.85 -12.18
CA ALA A 14 -14.41 4.96 -11.05
C ALA A 14 -14.22 5.76 -9.76
N SER A 15 -14.84 5.28 -8.67
CA SER A 15 -14.64 5.84 -7.35
C SER A 15 -13.17 5.78 -6.92
N GLN A 16 -12.79 6.60 -5.94
CA GLN A 16 -11.45 6.58 -5.34
C GLN A 16 -11.06 5.18 -4.85
N TYR A 17 -11.99 4.53 -4.14
CA TYR A 17 -11.84 3.16 -3.66
C TYR A 17 -11.67 2.17 -4.82
N GLU A 18 -12.53 2.23 -5.84
CA GLU A 18 -12.47 1.28 -6.95
C GLU A 18 -11.15 1.37 -7.72
N ALA A 19 -10.65 2.58 -7.95
CA ALA A 19 -9.36 2.78 -8.58
C ALA A 19 -8.18 2.23 -7.75
N ILE A 20 -8.25 2.32 -6.41
CA ILE A 20 -7.29 1.65 -5.50
C ILE A 20 -7.44 0.13 -5.59
N HIS A 21 -8.66 -0.37 -5.49
CA HIS A 21 -8.95 -1.80 -5.53
C HIS A 21 -8.47 -2.46 -6.82
N GLN A 22 -8.73 -1.86 -7.98
CA GLN A 22 -8.24 -2.38 -9.26
C GLN A 22 -6.70 -2.34 -9.35
N ALA A 23 -6.04 -1.35 -8.71
CA ALA A 23 -4.58 -1.30 -8.63
C ALA A 23 -4.02 -2.46 -7.80
N ASN A 24 -4.55 -2.63 -6.59
CA ASN A 24 -4.12 -3.66 -5.65
C ASN A 24 -4.43 -5.06 -6.17
N LEU A 25 -5.62 -5.29 -6.74
CA LEU A 25 -5.97 -6.56 -7.34
C LEU A 25 -5.02 -6.95 -8.47
N HIS A 26 -4.67 -5.97 -9.33
CA HIS A 26 -3.65 -6.20 -10.33
C HIS A 26 -2.33 -6.59 -9.66
N TYR A 27 -1.83 -5.79 -8.71
CA TYR A 27 -0.56 -6.08 -8.04
C TYR A 27 -0.52 -7.44 -7.35
N VAL A 28 -1.57 -7.82 -6.62
CA VAL A 28 -1.72 -9.13 -5.97
C VAL A 28 -1.63 -10.28 -6.98
N GLU A 29 -2.36 -10.18 -8.09
CA GLU A 29 -2.30 -11.20 -9.17
C GLU A 29 -0.92 -11.25 -9.84
N CYS A 30 -0.28 -10.09 -10.02
CA CYS A 30 1.07 -10.00 -10.55
C CYS A 30 2.06 -10.71 -9.63
N PHE A 31 2.01 -10.39 -8.34
CA PHE A 31 2.87 -10.96 -7.32
C PHE A 31 2.70 -12.48 -7.25
N ARG A 32 1.45 -12.95 -7.16
CA ARG A 32 1.11 -14.38 -7.08
C ARG A 32 1.69 -15.18 -8.24
N ARG A 33 1.62 -14.66 -9.46
CA ARG A 33 2.12 -15.32 -10.67
C ARG A 33 3.64 -15.28 -10.79
N ASN A 34 4.31 -14.43 -10.03
CA ASN A 34 5.75 -14.16 -10.16
C ASN A 34 6.48 -14.26 -8.81
N VAL A 35 5.96 -15.03 -7.86
CA VAL A 35 6.51 -15.09 -6.49
C VAL A 35 8.00 -15.45 -6.45
N GLY A 36 8.47 -16.33 -7.34
CA GLY A 36 9.90 -16.67 -7.45
C GLY A 36 10.74 -15.44 -7.81
N LEU A 37 10.31 -14.67 -8.80
CA LEU A 37 10.97 -13.42 -9.19
C LEU A 37 10.94 -12.39 -8.05
N MET A 38 9.79 -12.23 -7.40
CA MET A 38 9.68 -11.30 -6.26
C MET A 38 10.64 -11.71 -5.13
N ARG A 39 10.72 -13.00 -4.78
CA ARG A 39 11.67 -13.51 -3.78
C ARG A 39 13.12 -13.23 -4.16
N CYS A 40 13.49 -13.41 -5.44
CA CYS A 40 14.82 -13.07 -5.93
C CYS A 40 15.09 -11.56 -5.77
N HIS A 41 14.15 -10.71 -6.19
CA HIS A 41 14.27 -9.26 -6.06
C HIS A 41 14.49 -8.84 -4.59
N PHE A 42 13.64 -9.29 -3.67
CA PHE A 42 13.73 -8.90 -2.26
C PHE A 42 14.96 -9.42 -1.54
N ARG A 43 15.55 -10.54 -1.97
CA ARG A 43 16.81 -11.05 -1.37
C ARG A 43 18.05 -10.41 -1.96
N LEU A 44 18.07 -10.17 -3.27
CA LEU A 44 19.27 -9.69 -3.96
C LEU A 44 19.41 -8.17 -3.93
N LYS A 45 18.36 -7.41 -3.59
CA LYS A 45 18.43 -5.94 -3.53
C LYS A 45 19.49 -5.40 -2.57
N ASP A 46 19.88 -6.17 -1.55
CA ASP A 46 20.91 -5.76 -0.59
C ASP A 46 22.33 -6.13 -1.08
N GLU A 47 22.43 -6.92 -2.15
CA GLU A 47 23.68 -7.43 -2.73
C GLU A 47 24.00 -6.82 -4.11
N ASP A 48 22.98 -6.38 -4.85
CA ASP A 48 23.09 -5.86 -6.23
C ASP A 48 22.32 -4.54 -6.39
N GLU A 49 23.07 -3.47 -6.67
CA GLU A 49 22.54 -2.10 -6.78
C GLU A 49 21.62 -1.91 -8.00
N LEU A 50 21.82 -2.66 -9.10
CA LEU A 50 20.92 -2.61 -10.25
C LEU A 50 19.57 -3.22 -9.91
N ILE A 51 19.56 -4.30 -9.12
CA ILE A 51 18.33 -4.92 -8.61
C ILE A 51 17.65 -3.99 -7.60
N ALA A 52 18.43 -3.34 -6.72
CA ALA A 52 17.92 -2.37 -5.76
C ALA A 52 17.21 -1.20 -6.46
N GLU A 53 17.82 -0.68 -7.54
CA GLU A 53 17.27 0.45 -8.30
C GLU A 53 15.93 0.13 -8.93
N VAL A 54 15.71 -1.11 -9.41
CA VAL A 54 14.41 -1.52 -9.94
C VAL A 54 13.29 -1.36 -8.89
N GLY A 55 13.58 -1.74 -7.63
CA GLY A 55 12.64 -1.61 -6.52
C GLY A 55 12.37 -0.14 -6.17
N ARG A 56 13.44 0.63 -5.94
CA ARG A 56 13.33 2.07 -5.61
C ARG A 56 12.60 2.86 -6.69
N SER A 57 12.89 2.60 -7.96
CA SER A 57 12.20 3.22 -9.09
C SER A 57 10.70 2.87 -9.12
N ALA A 58 10.33 1.61 -8.80
CA ALA A 58 8.93 1.20 -8.74
C ALA A 58 8.17 1.89 -7.59
N ASP A 59 8.79 1.97 -6.41
CA ASP A 59 8.22 2.60 -5.23
C ASP A 59 8.05 4.12 -5.42
N ASN A 60 9.09 4.78 -5.91
CA ASN A 60 9.05 6.22 -6.25
C ASN A 60 7.95 6.50 -7.28
N ALA A 61 7.84 5.66 -8.32
CA ALA A 61 6.78 5.81 -9.30
C ALA A 61 5.38 5.60 -8.69
N MET A 62 5.23 4.77 -7.65
CA MET A 62 3.97 4.63 -6.92
C MET A 62 3.64 5.88 -6.11
N VAL A 63 4.61 6.38 -5.35
CA VAL A 63 4.49 7.63 -4.58
C VAL A 63 4.04 8.77 -5.50
N GLU A 64 4.74 9.00 -6.61
CA GLU A 64 4.39 10.06 -7.55
C GLU A 64 3.01 9.88 -8.17
N ARG A 65 2.57 8.64 -8.43
CA ARG A 65 1.19 8.37 -8.91
C ARG A 65 0.14 8.79 -7.89
N VAL A 66 0.36 8.52 -6.61
CA VAL A 66 -0.56 8.90 -5.53
C VAL A 66 -0.57 10.42 -5.36
N LEU A 67 0.61 11.07 -5.30
CA LEU A 67 0.73 12.53 -5.18
C LEU A 67 0.07 13.24 -6.36
N ALA A 68 0.32 12.79 -7.58
CA ALA A 68 -0.30 13.36 -8.78
C ALA A 68 -1.82 13.19 -8.78
N ARG A 69 -2.35 12.08 -8.24
CA ARG A 69 -3.78 11.88 -8.09
C ARG A 69 -4.38 12.86 -7.09
N LEU A 70 -3.83 12.93 -5.88
CA LEU A 70 -4.31 13.86 -4.84
C LEU A 70 -4.22 15.31 -5.29
N ARG A 71 -3.20 15.67 -6.07
CA ARG A 71 -3.08 17.00 -6.69
C ARG A 71 -4.23 17.29 -7.64
N ARG A 72 -4.58 16.36 -8.53
CA ARG A 72 -5.71 16.51 -9.47
C ARG A 72 -7.05 16.60 -8.77
N GLU A 73 -7.20 15.90 -7.65
CA GLU A 73 -8.41 15.89 -6.83
C GLU A 73 -8.50 17.11 -5.88
N GLY A 74 -7.49 17.98 -5.87
CA GLY A 74 -7.44 19.15 -4.97
C GLY A 74 -7.21 18.81 -3.50
N GLN A 75 -6.88 17.55 -3.19
CA GLN A 75 -6.73 17.05 -1.82
C GLN A 75 -5.29 17.08 -1.30
N LEU A 76 -4.30 17.32 -2.16
CA LEU A 76 -2.89 17.31 -1.75
C LEU A 76 -2.59 18.35 -0.65
N GLY A 77 -3.29 19.49 -0.65
CA GLY A 77 -3.13 20.53 0.37
C GLY A 77 -3.60 20.13 1.77
N LEU A 78 -4.34 19.03 1.90
CA LEU A 78 -4.80 18.46 3.18
C LEU A 78 -3.73 17.61 3.87
N TRP A 79 -2.54 17.50 3.28
CA TRP A 79 -1.49 16.58 3.71
C TRP A 79 -0.18 17.30 3.99
N ASP A 80 0.47 16.90 5.08
CA ASP A 80 1.91 17.05 5.19
C ASP A 80 2.57 16.15 4.13
N ALA A 81 3.35 16.76 3.23
CA ALA A 81 3.93 16.08 2.08
C ALA A 81 4.99 15.02 2.47
N GLU A 82 5.78 15.25 3.51
CA GLU A 82 6.81 14.30 3.97
C GLU A 82 6.16 13.12 4.68
N LYS A 83 5.20 13.41 5.57
CA LYS A 83 4.41 12.38 6.25
C LYS A 83 3.63 11.52 5.25
N LEU A 84 3.04 12.13 4.22
CA LEU A 84 2.33 11.39 3.17
C LEU A 84 3.27 10.47 2.40
N LYS A 85 4.44 10.95 1.99
CA LYS A 85 5.46 10.12 1.32
C LYS A 85 5.85 8.92 2.18
N LEU A 86 6.21 9.15 3.45
CA LEU A 86 6.57 8.09 4.38
C LEU A 86 5.42 7.10 4.57
N THR A 87 4.19 7.61 4.70
CA THR A 87 2.98 6.79 4.82
C THR A 87 2.79 5.86 3.62
N ILE A 88 3.02 6.36 2.40
CA ILE A 88 2.95 5.57 1.17
C ILE A 88 4.03 4.48 1.17
N PHE A 89 5.28 4.79 1.53
CA PHE A 89 6.34 3.79 1.64
C PHE A 89 6.04 2.71 2.69
N CYS A 90 5.47 3.09 3.84
CA CYS A 90 5.02 2.12 4.84
C CYS A 90 3.95 1.18 4.29
N LEU A 91 2.96 1.72 3.57
CA LEU A 91 1.92 0.91 2.93
C LEU A 91 2.50 -0.05 1.89
N ILE A 92 3.43 0.40 1.05
CA ILE A 92 4.12 -0.44 0.05
C ILE A 92 4.83 -1.61 0.75
N GLY A 93 5.69 -1.31 1.72
CA GLY A 93 6.48 -2.34 2.42
C GLY A 93 5.62 -3.36 3.17
N MET A 94 4.54 -2.91 3.85
CA MET A 94 3.61 -3.83 4.52
C MET A 94 2.90 -4.76 3.53
N VAL A 95 2.51 -4.25 2.37
CA VAL A 95 1.87 -5.06 1.34
C VAL A 95 2.85 -6.07 0.77
N ASP A 96 4.06 -5.65 0.41
CA ASP A 96 5.08 -6.53 -0.15
C ASP A 96 5.42 -7.70 0.79
N GLU A 97 5.63 -7.39 2.07
CA GLU A 97 5.91 -8.40 3.09
C GLU A 97 4.73 -9.35 3.29
N LEU A 98 3.48 -8.84 3.29
CA LEU A 98 2.29 -9.68 3.37
C LEU A 98 2.19 -10.63 2.17
N LEU A 99 2.43 -10.14 0.95
CA LEU A 99 2.35 -10.95 -0.27
C LEU A 99 3.49 -11.98 -0.34
N LEU A 100 4.70 -11.63 0.12
CA LEU A 100 5.79 -12.59 0.31
C LEU A 100 5.38 -13.71 1.26
N LYS A 101 4.75 -13.39 2.39
CA LYS A 101 4.29 -14.39 3.37
C LYS A 101 3.21 -15.30 2.82
N ILE A 102 2.19 -14.73 2.17
CA ILE A 102 1.07 -15.49 1.59
C ILE A 102 1.55 -16.38 0.45
N TYR A 103 2.21 -15.80 -0.57
CA TYR A 103 2.53 -16.51 -1.80
C TYR A 103 3.86 -17.25 -1.74
N GLY A 104 4.81 -16.79 -0.92
CA GLY A 104 6.03 -17.51 -0.61
C GLY A 104 5.83 -18.64 0.40
N GLN A 105 4.63 -18.76 0.99
CA GLN A 105 4.23 -19.78 1.94
C GLN A 105 5.14 -19.86 3.18
N THR A 106 5.70 -18.72 3.61
CA THR A 106 6.60 -18.65 4.77
C THR A 106 5.85 -18.50 6.09
N GLN A 107 4.53 -18.25 6.05
CA GLN A 107 3.68 -18.11 7.23
C GLN A 107 2.48 -19.08 7.15
N PRO A 108 2.47 -20.20 7.87
CA PRO A 108 1.41 -21.22 7.77
C PRO A 108 0.00 -20.69 8.08
N SER A 109 -0.14 -19.76 9.02
CA SER A 109 -1.43 -19.15 9.36
C SER A 109 -2.05 -18.31 8.24
N LEU A 110 -1.29 -18.01 7.18
CA LEU A 110 -1.75 -17.26 6.02
C LEU A 110 -2.01 -18.13 4.78
N ALA A 111 -1.79 -19.44 4.84
CA ALA A 111 -1.88 -20.34 3.69
C ALA A 111 -3.24 -20.29 2.97
N ALA A 112 -4.33 -20.16 3.73
CA ALA A 112 -5.68 -20.10 3.18
C ALA A 112 -5.92 -18.89 2.26
N PHE A 113 -5.13 -17.82 2.38
CA PHE A 113 -5.28 -16.62 1.55
C PHE A 113 -4.63 -16.75 0.17
N GLN A 114 -3.81 -17.78 -0.06
CA GLN A 114 -3.20 -18.03 -1.37
C GLN A 114 -4.25 -18.18 -2.48
N ALA A 115 -5.36 -18.86 -2.17
CA ALA A 115 -6.47 -19.10 -3.09
C ALA A 115 -7.51 -17.96 -3.12
N ARG A 116 -7.27 -16.85 -2.42
CA ARG A 116 -8.24 -15.75 -2.25
C ARG A 116 -7.67 -14.37 -2.61
N PRO A 117 -7.10 -14.18 -3.81
CA PRO A 117 -6.47 -12.91 -4.20
C PRO A 117 -7.42 -11.71 -4.13
N GLN A 118 -8.72 -11.91 -4.36
CA GLN A 118 -9.73 -10.85 -4.24
C GLN A 118 -9.87 -10.36 -2.79
N LEU A 119 -9.86 -11.28 -1.82
CA LEU A 119 -9.92 -10.92 -0.40
C LEU A 119 -8.65 -10.17 0.02
N VAL A 120 -7.49 -10.66 -0.41
CA VAL A 120 -6.20 -9.98 -0.13
C VAL A 120 -6.22 -8.57 -0.72
N ALA A 121 -6.67 -8.42 -1.97
CA ALA A 121 -6.77 -7.13 -2.64
C ALA A 121 -7.76 -6.18 -1.95
N SER A 122 -8.94 -6.65 -1.54
CA SER A 122 -9.91 -5.81 -0.83
C SER A 122 -9.38 -5.35 0.51
N THR A 123 -8.81 -6.26 1.32
CA THR A 123 -8.23 -5.91 2.63
C THR A 123 -7.12 -4.86 2.51
N VAL A 124 -6.20 -5.04 1.57
CA VAL A 124 -5.14 -4.05 1.32
C VAL A 124 -5.75 -2.72 0.83
N SER A 125 -6.79 -2.78 0.00
CA SER A 125 -7.46 -1.57 -0.51
C SER A 125 -8.19 -0.80 0.58
N ASP A 126 -8.79 -1.48 1.54
CA ASP A 126 -9.43 -0.86 2.70
C ASP A 126 -8.40 -0.08 3.52
N MET A 127 -7.20 -0.64 3.71
CA MET A 127 -6.08 0.04 4.37
C MET A 127 -5.64 1.28 3.57
N TRP A 128 -5.34 1.12 2.28
CA TRP A 128 -4.91 2.23 1.42
C TRP A 128 -5.95 3.36 1.39
N PHE A 129 -7.23 3.02 1.23
CA PHE A 129 -8.30 3.99 1.18
C PHE A 129 -8.49 4.70 2.53
N SER A 130 -8.52 3.95 3.64
CA SER A 130 -8.66 4.54 4.97
C SER A 130 -7.48 5.43 5.34
N THR A 131 -6.26 5.05 4.93
CA THR A 131 -5.08 5.88 5.18
C THR A 131 -5.10 7.16 4.35
N ILE A 132 -5.40 7.10 3.05
CA ILE A 132 -5.33 8.26 2.14
C ILE A 132 -6.57 9.16 2.21
N TYR A 133 -7.73 8.61 2.52
CA TYR A 133 -9.00 9.35 2.50
C TYR A 133 -9.71 9.33 3.86
N GLY A 134 -9.52 8.29 4.67
CA GLY A 134 -10.12 8.20 6.01
C GLY A 134 -9.43 9.05 7.08
N SER A 135 -8.18 9.47 6.87
CA SER A 135 -7.45 10.37 7.77
C SER A 135 -7.96 11.82 7.75
N GLN A 136 -8.72 12.22 6.73
CA GLN A 136 -9.46 13.49 6.71
C GLN A 136 -10.50 13.58 7.85
N SER A 137 -10.87 12.45 8.44
CA SER A 137 -11.79 12.37 9.58
C SER A 137 -11.09 12.49 10.94
N ILE A 138 -9.77 12.30 11.03
CA ILE A 138 -9.05 12.19 12.32
C ILE A 138 -8.61 13.55 12.86
N GLU A 139 -8.41 14.58 12.02
CA GLU A 139 -8.19 15.95 12.52
C GLU A 139 -9.43 16.53 13.23
N GLY A 140 -10.62 15.97 12.98
CA GLY A 140 -11.84 16.24 13.77
C GLY A 140 -11.95 15.44 15.06
N ILE A 141 -11.03 14.51 15.32
CA ILE A 141 -10.91 13.68 16.54
C ILE A 141 -9.58 14.01 17.22
N ALA A 142 -9.21 15.29 17.30
CA ALA A 142 -8.38 15.70 18.42
C ALA A 142 -9.25 15.48 19.67
N PRO A 143 -8.86 14.62 20.63
CA PRO A 143 -9.62 14.53 21.86
C PRO A 143 -9.45 15.86 22.59
N ALA A 144 -10.54 16.63 22.67
CA ALA A 144 -10.76 17.52 23.79
C ALA A 144 -10.85 16.65 25.06
N ALA A 145 -9.71 16.17 25.54
CA ALA A 145 -9.58 15.47 26.79
C ALA A 145 -8.52 16.19 27.61
N ASN A 146 -8.96 17.28 28.25
CA ASN A 146 -8.52 17.55 29.62
C ASN A 146 -8.63 16.23 30.38
N LEU A 147 -7.50 15.57 30.67
CA LEU A 147 -7.46 14.45 31.60
C LEU A 147 -7.48 15.05 33.02
N PRO A 148 -8.59 14.97 33.77
CA PRO A 148 -8.59 15.38 35.15
C PRO A 148 -8.05 14.21 35.98
N GLY A 149 -6.98 14.46 36.74
CA GLY A 149 -6.63 13.63 37.89
C GLY A 149 -5.70 12.45 37.61
N LEU A 150 -4.40 12.75 37.50
CA LEU A 150 -3.39 11.88 38.10
C LEU A 150 -2.83 12.63 39.30
N ARG A 151 -3.28 12.23 40.50
CA ARG A 151 -2.66 12.66 41.77
C ARG A 151 -1.21 12.22 41.73
N ARG A 152 -0.29 13.16 41.96
CA ARG A 152 1.08 12.83 42.37
C ARG A 152 0.97 12.12 43.72
N VAL A 153 1.54 10.92 43.79
CA VAL A 153 1.83 10.27 45.05
C VAL A 153 3.17 10.84 45.51
N ASP A 154 3.17 11.38 46.73
CA ASP A 154 4.36 11.93 47.40
C ASP A 154 5.43 10.84 47.65
#